data_AF-A0A1S2MGJ7-F1
#
_entry.id   AF-A0A1S2MGJ7-F1
#
_cell.length_a   1.000
_cell.length_b   1.000
_cell.length_c   1.000
_cell.angle_alpha   90.00
_cell.angle_beta   90.00
_cell.angle_gamma   90.00
#
_symmetry.space_group_name_H-M   'P 1'
#
loop_
_entity.id
_entity.type
_entity.pdbx_description
1 polymer ?
#
loop_
_entity_poly.entity_id
_entity_poly.type
_entity_poly.pdbx_seq_one_letter_code
_entity_poly.pdbx_strand_id
1 'polypeptide(L)'
;MLKNVRSHESYLSFVVEQLDELYKDKTFLKTFYSRPIIWCSLIDLTDAAMLLRHRYSSNPRGRKPRNPCDMLRSLMLMHYHNVTSVDQWVYHLKTTPIYAVLSQCNEC
;
A
#
# COMPACT_ATOMS: atom_id res chain seq x y z
N MET A 1 -6.07 -10.13 16.97
CA MET A 1 -5.01 -9.14 17.30
C MET A 1 -4.19 -8.88 16.05
N LEU A 2 -3.84 -7.63 15.75
CA LEU A 2 -2.89 -7.27 14.68
C LEU A 2 -1.53 -7.88 15.01
N LYS A 3 -1.13 -8.93 14.27
CA LYS A 3 0.09 -9.70 14.55
C LYS A 3 1.30 -9.27 13.73
N ASN A 4 1.12 -8.45 12.69
CA ASN A 4 2.18 -8.17 11.73
C ASN A 4 2.14 -6.70 11.28
N VAL A 5 2.64 -5.82 12.15
CA VAL A 5 2.87 -4.41 11.80
C VAL A 5 4.31 -4.32 11.29
N ARG A 6 4.45 -4.08 9.99
CA ARG A 6 5.76 -3.91 9.35
C ARG A 6 6.29 -2.51 9.64
N SER A 7 7.61 -2.38 9.83
CA SER A 7 8.26 -1.08 9.90
C SER A 7 8.23 -0.37 8.55
N HIS A 8 8.36 0.95 8.56
CA HIS A 8 8.47 1.73 7.32
C HIS A 8 9.68 1.31 6.46
N GLU A 9 10.82 1.03 7.09
CA GLU A 9 12.02 0.57 6.40
C GLU A 9 11.77 -0.74 5.64
N SER A 10 11.17 -1.74 6.28
CA SER A 10 10.83 -3.00 5.60
C SER A 10 9.76 -2.82 4.51
N TYR A 11 8.92 -1.80 4.60
CA TYR A 11 8.03 -1.42 3.50
C TYR A 11 8.82 -0.83 2.32
N LEU A 12 9.78 0.07 2.57
CA LEU A 12 10.62 0.65 1.53
C LEU A 12 11.48 -0.39 0.82
N SER A 13 12.11 -1.31 1.56
CA SER A 13 12.89 -2.41 0.98
C SER A 13 12.03 -3.26 0.05
N PHE A 14 10.82 -3.63 0.49
CA PHE A 14 9.88 -4.37 -0.36
C PHE A 14 9.52 -3.61 -1.64
N VAL A 15 9.23 -2.30 -1.56
CA VAL A 15 8.88 -1.50 -2.74
C VAL A 15 10.06 -1.47 -3.72
N VAL A 16 11.28 -1.28 -3.24
CA VAL A 16 12.48 -1.29 -4.10
C VAL A 16 12.65 -2.65 -4.79
N GLU A 17 12.60 -3.75 -4.03
CA GLU A 17 12.71 -5.11 -4.56
C GLU A 17 11.66 -5.41 -5.64
N GLN A 18 10.40 -5.11 -5.37
CA GLN A 18 9.31 -5.34 -6.33
C GLN A 18 9.44 -4.47 -7.57
N LEU A 19 9.86 -3.20 -7.43
CA LEU A 19 10.07 -2.33 -8.59
C LEU A 19 11.25 -2.79 -9.44
N ASP A 20 12.32 -3.31 -8.82
CA ASP A 20 13.48 -3.90 -9.51
C ASP A 20 13.12 -5.17 -10.29
N GLU A 21 12.28 -6.02 -9.71
CA GLU A 21 11.78 -7.22 -10.36
C GLU A 21 10.88 -6.88 -11.57
N LEU A 22 9.91 -5.97 -11.38
CA LEU A 22 8.88 -5.67 -12.39
C LEU A 22 9.38 -4.72 -13.50
N TYR A 23 10.31 -3.83 -13.20
CA TYR A 23 10.73 -2.76 -14.11
C TYR A 23 12.25 -2.68 -14.20
N LYS A 24 12.81 -3.37 -15.21
CA LYS A 24 14.24 -3.31 -15.56
C LYS A 24 14.68 -1.92 -16.00
N ASP A 25 13.85 -1.23 -16.78
CA ASP A 25 14.07 0.17 -17.14
C ASP A 25 13.30 1.10 -16.19
N LYS A 26 14.06 1.91 -15.44
CA LYS A 26 13.54 2.85 -14.45
C LYS A 26 13.08 4.18 -15.06
N THR A 27 13.37 4.43 -16.34
CA THR A 27 12.97 5.66 -17.03
C THR A 27 11.46 5.81 -17.02
N PHE A 28 10.73 4.73 -17.28
CA PHE A 28 9.27 4.70 -17.21
C PHE A 28 8.74 5.08 -15.82
N LEU A 29 9.32 4.50 -14.76
CA LEU A 29 8.93 4.80 -13.38
C LEU A 29 9.18 6.27 -13.04
N LYS A 30 10.35 6.79 -13.41
CA LYS A 30 10.72 8.19 -13.16
C LYS A 30 9.79 9.16 -13.89
N THR A 31 9.45 8.87 -15.15
CA THR A 31 8.61 9.75 -15.97
C THR A 31 7.15 9.77 -15.51
N PHE A 32 6.56 8.61 -15.21
CA PHE A 32 5.11 8.51 -15.00
C PHE A 32 4.70 8.32 -13.53
N TYR A 33 5.59 7.80 -12.68
CA TYR A 33 5.23 7.37 -11.32
C TYR A 33 6.14 7.94 -10.22
N SER A 34 7.05 8.85 -10.54
CA SER A 34 7.93 9.47 -9.54
C SER A 34 7.17 10.08 -8.39
N ARG A 35 6.07 10.80 -8.67
CA ARG A 35 5.26 11.46 -7.64
C ARG A 35 4.59 10.49 -6.66
N PRO A 36 3.80 9.47 -7.09
CA PRO A 36 3.23 8.51 -6.16
C PRO A 36 4.30 7.68 -5.43
N ILE A 37 5.42 7.34 -6.08
CA ILE A 37 6.54 6.66 -5.42
C ILE A 37 7.09 7.52 -4.28
N ILE A 38 7.43 8.79 -4.54
CA ILE A 38 7.96 9.71 -3.53
C ILE A 38 6.98 9.89 -2.37
N TRP A 39 5.71 10.11 -2.65
CA TRP A 39 4.68 10.29 -1.61
C TRP A 39 4.55 9.07 -0.70
N CYS A 40 4.46 7.87 -1.28
CA CYS A 40 4.37 6.65 -0.49
C CYS A 40 5.67 6.33 0.27
N SER A 41 6.83 6.80 -0.21
CA SER A 41 8.11 6.61 0.46
C SER A 41 8.36 7.58 1.61
N LEU A 42 7.88 8.82 1.51
CA LEU A 42 8.08 9.84 2.54
C LEU A 42 7.13 9.70 3.73
N ILE A 43 5.96 9.10 3.53
CA ILE A 43 4.91 9.06 4.54
C ILE A 43 5.03 7.77 5.34
N ASP A 44 5.56 7.92 6.55
CA ASP A 44 5.58 6.85 7.54
C ASP A 44 4.21 6.74 8.22
N LEU A 45 3.61 5.56 8.11
CA LEU A 45 2.30 5.23 8.70
C LEU A 45 2.40 4.22 9.83
N THR A 46 3.61 3.88 10.28
CA THR A 46 3.85 2.86 11.32
C THR A 46 3.04 3.15 12.59
N ASP A 47 2.96 4.41 12.99
CA ASP A 47 2.19 4.85 14.17
C ASP A 47 0.68 4.65 14.01
N ALA A 48 0.16 4.70 12.78
CA ALA A 48 -1.26 4.49 12.52
C ALA A 48 -1.69 3.08 12.93
N ALA A 49 -0.82 2.07 12.79
CA ALA A 49 -1.11 0.73 13.28
C ALA A 49 -1.21 0.65 14.80
N MET A 50 -0.38 1.41 15.53
CA MET A 50 -0.46 1.49 16.99
C MET A 50 -1.74 2.16 17.44
N LEU A 51 -2.10 3.29 16.81
CA LEU A 51 -3.31 4.04 17.10
C LEU A 51 -4.56 3.19 16.83
N LEU A 52 -4.61 2.47 15.72
CA LEU A 52 -5.79 1.69 15.33
C LEU A 52 -5.86 0.32 15.99
N ARG A 53 -4.81 -0.13 16.68
CA ARG A 53 -4.71 -1.48 17.28
C ARG A 53 -5.93 -1.87 18.10
N HIS A 54 -6.45 -0.95 18.91
CA HIS A 54 -7.58 -1.18 19.80
C HIS A 54 -8.92 -1.35 19.07
N ARG A 55 -9.01 -0.94 17.79
CA ARG A 55 -10.19 -1.11 16.94
C ARG A 55 -10.25 -2.49 16.28
N TYR A 56 -9.16 -3.26 16.32
CA TYR A 56 -9.08 -4.60 15.76
C TYR A 56 -9.38 -5.66 16.82
N SER A 57 -10.31 -6.57 16.52
CA SER A 57 -10.66 -7.66 17.43
C SER A 57 -9.45 -8.56 17.78
N SER A 58 -9.35 -8.94 19.06
CA SER A 58 -8.42 -9.94 19.52
C SER A 58 -8.74 -11.33 18.95
N ASN A 59 -10.04 -11.63 18.77
CA ASN A 59 -10.58 -12.86 18.20
C ASN A 59 -11.31 -12.58 16.86
N PRO A 60 -10.59 -12.42 15.74
CA PRO A 60 -11.20 -12.13 14.45
C PRO A 60 -12.03 -13.33 13.96
N ARG A 61 -13.31 -13.09 13.68
CA ARG A 61 -14.20 -14.03 12.98
C ARG A 61 -14.32 -13.59 11.53
N GLY A 62 -14.09 -14.48 10.58
CA GLY A 62 -14.13 -14.17 9.14
C GLY A 62 -12.77 -13.79 8.55
N ARG A 63 -12.75 -12.83 7.61
CA ARG A 63 -11.54 -12.45 6.86
C ARG A 63 -10.44 -11.97 7.81
N LYS A 64 -9.20 -12.38 7.53
CA LYS A 64 -8.04 -11.92 8.30
C LYS A 64 -7.99 -10.38 8.33
N PRO A 65 -7.71 -9.78 9.50
CA PRO A 65 -7.60 -8.33 9.59
C PRO A 65 -6.47 -7.84 8.69
N ARG A 66 -6.77 -6.84 7.87
CA ARG A 66 -5.77 -6.19 7.03
C ARG A 66 -4.90 -5.26 7.87
N ASN A 67 -3.69 -5.03 7.39
CA ASN A 67 -2.79 -4.06 8.00
C ASN A 67 -3.34 -2.63 7.75
N PRO A 68 -3.58 -1.83 8.79
CA PRO A 68 -4.09 -0.48 8.64
C PRO A 68 -3.16 0.44 7.83
N CYS A 69 -1.84 0.25 7.92
CA CYS A 69 -0.89 1.07 7.15
C CYS A 69 -1.11 0.88 5.65
N ASP A 70 -1.29 -0.37 5.21
CA ASP A 70 -1.46 -0.72 3.80
C ASP A 70 -2.81 -0.22 3.28
N MET A 71 -3.86 -0.32 4.09
CA MET A 71 -5.16 0.28 3.79
C MET A 71 -5.09 1.80 3.64
N LEU A 72 -4.36 2.49 4.51
CA LEU A 72 -4.19 3.94 4.44
C LEU A 72 -3.37 4.36 3.21
N ARG A 73 -2.29 3.65 2.86
CA ARG A 73 -1.54 3.89 1.61
C ARG A 73 -2.44 3.72 0.39
N SER A 74 -3.24 2.65 0.37
CA SER A 74 -4.21 2.39 -0.69
C SER A 74 -5.23 3.53 -0.81
N LEU A 75 -5.77 4.01 0.31
CA LEU A 75 -6.71 5.13 0.34
C LEU A 75 -6.08 6.43 -0.16
N MET A 76 -4.83 6.71 0.22
CA MET A 76 -4.09 7.88 -0.25
C MET A 76 -3.87 7.85 -1.75
N LEU A 77 -3.48 6.70 -2.31
CA LEU A 77 -3.33 6.51 -3.74
C LEU A 77 -4.68 6.64 -4.47
N MET A 78 -5.74 6.05 -3.93
CA MET A 78 -7.10 6.19 -4.47
C MET A 78 -7.50 7.67 -4.57
N HIS A 79 -7.25 8.44 -3.50
CA HIS A 79 -7.51 9.88 -3.47
C HIS A 79 -6.62 10.67 -4.45
N TYR A 80 -5.33 10.33 -4.54
CA TYR A 80 -4.41 10.93 -5.51
C TYR A 80 -4.88 10.75 -6.97
N HIS A 81 -5.53 9.62 -7.27
CA HIS A 81 -6.12 9.33 -8.58
C HIS A 81 -7.54 9.87 -8.77
N ASN A 82 -8.09 10.60 -7.78
CA ASN A 82 -9.47 11.09 -7.76
C ASN A 82 -10.51 9.99 -8.00
N VAL A 83 -10.21 8.76 -7.57
CA VAL A 83 -11.13 7.63 -7.65
C VAL A 83 -12.00 7.64 -6.40
N THR A 84 -13.32 7.64 -6.56
CA THR A 84 -14.27 7.62 -5.44
C THR A 84 -14.91 6.25 -5.24
N SER A 85 -14.90 5.40 -6.27
CA SER A 85 -15.43 4.03 -6.22
C SER A 85 -14.35 3.03 -5.82
N VAL A 86 -14.62 2.25 -4.77
CA VAL A 86 -13.73 1.19 -4.31
C VAL A 86 -13.59 0.09 -5.37
N ASP A 87 -14.66 -0.27 -6.07
CA ASP A 87 -14.60 -1.31 -7.11
C ASP A 87 -13.73 -0.88 -8.28
N GLN A 88 -13.84 0.39 -8.68
CA GLN A 88 -12.96 0.96 -9.70
C GLN A 88 -11.50 0.99 -9.22
N TRP A 89 -11.28 1.31 -7.95
CA TRP A 89 -9.92 1.29 -7.39
C TRP A 89 -9.33 -0.11 -7.37
N VAL A 90 -10.11 -1.12 -6.98
CA VAL A 90 -9.68 -2.53 -7.03
C VAL A 90 -9.36 -2.95 -8.45
N TYR A 91 -10.14 -2.49 -9.45
CA TYR A 91 -9.83 -2.72 -10.85
C TYR A 91 -8.48 -2.10 -11.23
N HIS A 92 -8.22 -0.84 -10.85
CA HIS A 92 -6.93 -0.17 -11.11
C HIS A 92 -5.75 -0.89 -10.45
N LEU A 93 -5.90 -1.38 -9.22
CA LEU A 93 -4.87 -2.17 -8.54
C LEU A 93 -4.52 -3.45 -9.31
N LYS A 94 -5.52 -4.09 -9.93
CA LYS A 94 -5.33 -5.33 -10.73
C LYS A 94 -4.70 -5.06 -12.09
N THR A 95 -5.04 -3.95 -12.72
CA THR A 95 -4.54 -3.61 -14.07
C THR A 95 -3.22 -2.87 -14.05
N THR A 96 -2.85 -2.25 -12.92
CA THR A 96 -1.65 -1.42 -12.83
C THR A 96 -0.77 -1.89 -11.66
N PRO A 97 0.19 -2.81 -11.92
CA PRO A 97 0.98 -3.49 -10.88
C PRO A 97 1.70 -2.55 -9.91
N ILE A 98 2.12 -1.37 -10.37
CA ILE A 98 2.80 -0.41 -9.51
C ILE A 98 1.92 0.10 -8.36
N TYR A 99 0.61 0.27 -8.57
CA TYR A 99 -0.29 0.70 -7.50
C TYR A 99 -0.50 -0.42 -6.49
N ALA A 100 -0.49 -1.68 -6.92
CA ALA A 100 -0.50 -2.83 -6.02
C ALA A 100 0.78 -2.88 -5.17
N VAL A 101 1.95 -2.62 -5.76
CA VAL A 101 3.24 -2.54 -5.04
C VAL A 101 3.24 -1.41 -4.01
N LEU A 102 2.86 -0.19 -4.41
CA LEU A 102 2.88 0.99 -3.52
C LEU A 102 1.82 0.92 -2.42
N SER A 103 0.65 0.33 -2.70
CA SER A 103 -0.38 0.11 -1.68
C SER A 103 -0.14 -1.14 -0.84
N GLN A 104 0.77 -2.02 -1.27
CA GLN A 104 1.00 -3.35 -0.71
C GLN A 104 -0.27 -4.23 -0.66
N CYS A 105 -1.28 -3.96 -1.50
CA CYS A 105 -2.48 -4.80 -1.59
C CYS A 105 -2.30 -5.94 -2.60
N ASN A 106 -1.63 -7.03 -2.19
CA ASN A 106 -1.54 -8.23 -3.02
C ASN A 106 -2.77 -9.16 -2.91
N GLU A 107 -3.73 -8.87 -2.01
CA GLU A 107 -4.95 -9.67 -1.79
C GLU A 107 -6.25 -8.92 -2.19
N CYS A 108 -6.13 -7.93 -3.07
CA CYS A 108 -7.23 -7.29 -3.78
C CYS A 108 -7.53 -8.10 -5.06
#